data_AF-A0A6C0E9T6-F1
#
_entry.id   AF-A0A6C0E9T6-F1
#
_cell.length_a   1.000
_cell.length_b   1.000
_cell.length_c   1.000
_cell.angle_alpha   90.00
_cell.angle_beta   90.00
_cell.angle_gamma   90.00
#
_symmetry.space_group_name_H-M   'P 1'
#
loop_
_entity.id
_entity.type
_entity.pdbx_description
1 polymer ?
#
loop_
_entity_poly.entity_id
_entity_poly.type
_entity_poly.pdbx_seq_one_letter_code
_entity_poly.pdbx_strand_id
1 'polypeptide(L)'
;MRIEIIIFIIAAFVIANIYTDGKYMKLLMSWKKYYQMAGVLFIALMLYILIKRNPLRAREIVSTTNDYIKYLPIDRNTSSFISPILDFTSKQNFGENNGYVNDYNYPVIPMPNYQSNAESKIMNSGKKSTKRSVSETKKKFVAARQNWTCGDCKKQLPAWFEVDHTIRLERGGSNHVDNLVALCRDCHGKKTAIENL
;
A
#
# COMPACT_ATOMS: atom_id res chain seq x y z
N MET A 1 9.24 37.52 26.90
CA MET A 1 9.39 38.37 25.68
C MET A 1 8.04 38.96 25.37
N ARG A 2 7.93 40.27 25.13
CA ARG A 2 6.63 40.90 24.82
C ARG A 2 6.13 40.40 23.46
N ILE A 3 4.87 39.99 23.39
CA ILE A 3 4.23 39.45 22.18
C ILE A 3 4.36 40.43 21.00
N GLU A 4 4.35 41.73 21.29
CA GLU A 4 4.59 42.82 20.33
C GLU A 4 5.88 42.63 19.51
N ILE A 5 6.97 42.21 20.16
CA ILE A 5 8.27 42.02 19.50
C ILE A 5 8.22 40.83 18.54
N ILE A 6 7.50 39.75 18.90
CA ILE A 6 7.34 38.57 18.06
C ILE A 6 6.56 38.93 16.78
N ILE A 7 5.53 39.78 16.91
CA ILE A 7 4.73 40.24 15.77
C ILE A 7 5.59 41.07 14.81
N PHE A 8 6.41 42.00 15.31
CA PHE A 8 7.33 42.77 14.47
C PHE A 8 8.38 41.90 13.78
N ILE A 9 8.91 40.88 14.44
CA ILE A 9 9.88 39.93 13.85
C ILE A 9 9.22 39.12 12.73
N ILE A 10 8.01 38.61 12.95
CA ILE A 10 7.27 37.84 11.93
C ILE A 10 6.94 38.73 10.73
N ALA A 11 6.47 39.96 10.97
CA ALA A 11 6.14 40.90 9.89
C ALA A 11 7.38 41.28 9.06
N ALA A 12 8.50 41.58 9.71
CA ALA A 12 9.77 41.88 9.03
C ALA A 12 10.27 40.67 8.21
N PHE A 13 10.13 39.45 8.74
CA PHE A 13 10.49 38.21 8.03
C PHE A 13 9.62 37.99 6.79
N VAL A 14 8.31 38.23 6.89
CA VAL A 14 7.38 38.09 5.75
C VAL A 14 7.70 39.11 4.66
N ILE A 15 7.94 40.38 5.03
CA ILE A 15 8.32 41.44 4.07
C ILE A 15 9.65 41.09 3.38
N ALA A 16 10.66 40.63 4.12
CA ALA A 16 11.95 40.21 3.57
C ALA A 16 11.81 38.98 2.64
N ASN A 17 10.90 38.05 2.95
CA ASN A 17 10.62 36.88 2.11
C ASN A 17 9.89 37.26 0.81
N ILE A 18 8.98 38.25 0.84
CA ILE A 18 8.33 38.82 -0.36
C ILE A 18 9.36 39.55 -1.22
N TYR A 19 10.22 40.38 -0.62
CA TYR A 19 11.26 41.14 -1.32
C TYR A 19 12.29 40.27 -2.05
N THR A 20 12.49 39.03 -1.59
CA THR A 20 13.47 38.09 -2.16
C THR A 20 12.84 37.00 -3.03
N ASP A 21 11.61 37.19 -3.52
CA ASP A 21 10.88 36.23 -4.37
C ASP A 21 10.88 34.79 -3.80
N GLY A 22 10.75 34.69 -2.48
CA GLY A 22 10.73 33.41 -1.77
C GLY A 22 12.05 32.64 -1.82
N LYS A 23 13.19 33.29 -2.08
CA LYS A 23 14.53 32.64 -2.08
C LYS A 23 14.81 31.89 -0.76
N TYR A 24 14.44 32.48 0.38
CA TYR A 24 14.58 31.84 1.69
C TYR A 24 13.63 30.65 1.87
N MET A 25 12.39 30.75 1.39
CA MET A 25 11.45 29.64 1.41
C MET A 25 11.92 28.48 0.51
N LYS A 26 12.49 28.77 -0.66
CA LYS A 26 13.09 27.77 -1.56
C LYS A 26 14.32 27.10 -0.95
N LEU A 27 15.16 27.85 -0.23
CA LEU A 27 16.31 27.31 0.50
C LEU A 27 15.88 26.39 1.65
N LEU A 28 14.85 26.77 2.42
CA LEU A 28 14.33 25.93 3.49
C LEU A 28 13.71 24.63 2.94
N MET A 29 13.00 24.73 1.81
CA MET A 29 12.45 23.56 1.10
C MET A 29 13.51 22.69 0.41
N SER A 30 14.73 23.18 0.15
CA SER A 30 15.79 22.34 -0.41
C SER A 30 16.42 21.41 0.63
N TRP A 31 16.29 21.74 1.93
CA TRP A 31 16.83 20.95 3.04
C TRP A 31 15.87 19.86 3.53
N LYS A 32 14.75 19.62 2.83
CA LYS A 32 13.73 18.59 3.15
C LYS A 32 14.32 17.24 3.53
N LYS A 33 15.34 16.78 2.78
CA LYS A 33 16.04 15.52 3.04
C LYS A 33 16.65 15.46 4.44
N TYR A 34 17.25 16.55 4.90
CA TYR A 34 17.90 16.62 6.22
C TYR A 34 16.86 16.64 7.34
N TYR A 35 15.74 17.34 7.17
CA TYR A 35 14.64 17.29 8.13
C TYR A 35 14.04 15.89 8.25
N GLN A 36 13.88 15.16 7.15
CA GLN A 36 13.43 13.76 7.17
C GLN A 36 14.42 12.85 7.90
N MET A 37 15.73 12.98 7.63
CA MET A 37 16.77 12.21 8.32
C MET A 37 16.83 12.52 9.83
N ALA A 38 16.78 13.81 10.19
CA ALA A 38 16.78 14.24 11.58
C ALA A 38 15.52 13.76 12.33
N GLY A 39 14.35 13.80 11.69
CA GLY A 39 13.10 13.30 12.28
C GLY A 39 13.15 11.81 12.58
N VAL A 40 13.67 10.99 11.65
CA VAL A 40 13.83 9.55 11.87
C VAL A 40 14.77 9.27 13.04
N LEU A 41 15.92 9.96 13.09
CA LEU A 41 16.89 9.80 14.17
C LEU A 41 16.32 10.24 15.53
N PHE A 42 15.55 11.33 15.56
CA PHE A 42 14.88 11.82 16.76
C PHE A 42 13.87 10.81 17.30
N ILE A 43 13.00 10.25 16.44
CA ILE A 43 12.01 9.24 16.83
C ILE A 43 12.70 7.97 17.34
N ALA A 44 13.73 7.50 16.64
CA ALA A 44 14.49 6.31 17.06
C ALA A 44 15.16 6.50 18.43
N LEU A 45 15.77 7.67 18.66
CA LEU A 45 16.39 8.00 19.95
C LEU A 45 15.35 8.14 21.06
N MET A 46 14.20 8.77 20.77
CA MET A 46 13.09 8.90 21.71
C MET A 46 12.60 7.52 22.17
N LEU A 47 12.35 6.60 21.22
CA LEU A 47 11.93 5.23 21.51
C LEU A 47 13.01 4.46 22.28
N TYR A 48 14.29 4.60 21.90
CA TYR A 48 15.39 3.97 22.61
C TYR A 48 15.46 4.39 24.09
N ILE A 49 15.35 5.69 24.37
CA ILE A 49 15.36 6.20 25.74
C ILE A 49 14.13 5.72 26.50
N LEU A 50 12.94 5.74 25.88
CA LEU A 50 11.69 5.33 26.52
C LEU A 50 11.74 3.86 26.96
N ILE A 51 12.18 2.97 26.07
CA ILE A 51 12.33 1.53 26.36
C ILE A 51 13.40 1.30 27.43
N LYS A 52 14.53 2.00 27.38
CA LYS A 52 15.65 1.82 28.31
C LYS A 52 15.37 2.38 29.71
N ARG A 53 14.65 3.49 29.83
CA ARG A 53 14.33 4.09 31.13
C ARG A 53 13.18 3.38 31.84
N ASN A 54 12.11 3.01 31.14
CA ASN A 54 10.89 2.50 31.77
C ASN A 54 10.20 1.43 30.89
N PRO A 55 10.67 0.18 30.90
CA PRO A 55 10.08 -0.88 30.08
C PRO A 55 8.63 -1.21 30.45
N LEU A 56 8.23 -1.00 31.71
CA LEU A 56 6.85 -1.22 32.17
C LEU A 56 5.87 -0.19 31.60
N ARG A 57 6.21 1.10 31.68
CA ARG A 57 5.38 2.19 31.11
C ARG A 57 5.35 2.15 29.58
N ALA A 58 6.43 1.70 28.94
CA ALA A 58 6.46 1.52 27.49
C ALA A 58 5.35 0.55 27.02
N ARG A 59 5.17 -0.56 27.74
CA ARG A 59 4.11 -1.54 27.45
C ARG A 59 2.71 -0.95 27.64
N GLU A 60 2.50 -0.19 28.71
CA GLU A 60 1.23 0.48 29.01
C GLU A 60 0.88 1.56 27.98
N ILE A 61 1.87 2.34 27.53
CA ILE A 61 1.68 3.34 26.45
C ILE A 61 1.31 2.63 25.14
N VAL A 62 1.98 1.52 24.80
CA VAL A 62 1.66 0.77 23.58
C VAL A 62 0.26 0.15 23.64
N SER A 63 -0.14 -0.42 24.79
CA SER A 63 -1.47 -1.02 24.95
C SER A 63 -2.58 0.03 24.91
N THR A 64 -2.41 1.15 25.61
CA THR A 64 -3.39 2.25 25.60
C THR A 64 -3.46 2.93 24.24
N THR A 65 -2.33 3.09 23.54
CA THR A 65 -2.29 3.66 22.19
C THR A 65 -3.08 2.83 21.19
N ASN A 66 -3.17 1.51 21.36
CA ASN A 66 -4.01 0.66 20.51
C ASN A 66 -5.50 1.02 20.62
N ASP A 67 -5.97 1.29 21.84
CA ASP A 67 -7.35 1.71 22.09
C ASP A 67 -7.65 3.10 21.50
N TYR A 68 -6.68 4.01 21.53
CA TYR A 68 -6.83 5.36 20.97
C TYR A 68 -6.72 5.41 19.44
N ILE A 69 -5.82 4.63 18.83
CA ILE A 69 -5.67 4.57 17.36
C ILE A 69 -6.98 4.12 16.71
N LYS A 70 -7.74 3.25 17.37
CA LYS A 70 -9.04 2.77 16.88
C LYS A 70 -10.07 3.88 16.65
N TYR A 71 -10.03 4.95 17.43
CA TYR A 71 -10.97 6.07 17.33
C TYR A 71 -10.38 7.30 16.65
N LEU A 72 -9.13 7.21 16.16
CA LEU A 72 -8.48 8.33 15.50
C LEU A 72 -9.03 8.49 14.08
N PRO A 73 -9.65 9.64 13.73
CA PRO A 73 -10.02 9.91 12.35
C PRO A 73 -8.74 10.16 11.54
N ILE A 74 -8.34 9.17 10.75
CA ILE A 74 -7.16 9.28 9.86
C ILE A 74 -7.65 9.64 8.46
N ASP A 75 -7.16 10.76 7.92
CA ASP A 75 -7.43 11.16 6.54
C ASP A 75 -6.75 10.20 5.53
N ARG A 76 -7.35 10.05 4.34
CA ARG A 76 -6.89 9.14 3.27
C ARG A 76 -5.45 9.43 2.84
N ASN A 77 -5.05 10.70 2.83
CA ASN A 77 -3.68 11.10 2.49
C ASN A 77 -2.66 10.65 3.55
N THR A 78 -3.03 10.70 4.82
CA THR A 78 -2.16 10.33 5.93
C THR A 78 -2.05 8.80 6.08
N SER A 79 -3.08 8.08 5.66
CA SER A 79 -3.14 6.63 5.72
C SER A 79 -2.01 5.93 4.93
N SER A 80 -1.66 6.41 3.74
CA SER A 80 -0.60 5.78 2.93
C SER A 80 0.78 5.89 3.58
N PHE A 81 1.04 6.97 4.32
CA PHE A 81 2.30 7.19 5.03
C PHE A 81 2.41 6.38 6.32
N ILE A 82 1.31 6.19 7.04
CA ILE A 82 1.31 5.51 8.35
C ILE A 82 0.99 4.01 8.20
N SER A 83 0.43 3.58 7.07
CA SER A 83 0.06 2.17 6.83
C SER A 83 1.17 1.14 7.07
N PRO A 84 2.46 1.37 6.74
CA PRO A 84 3.50 0.37 7.00
C PRO A 84 3.73 0.14 8.51
N ILE A 85 3.54 1.17 9.32
CA ILE A 85 3.71 1.12 10.77
C ILE A 85 2.48 0.48 11.44
N LEU A 86 1.28 0.83 10.95
CA LEU A 86 0.02 0.26 11.44
C LEU A 86 -0.13 -1.22 11.07
N ASP A 87 0.31 -1.63 9.88
CA ASP A 87 0.30 -3.04 9.48
C ASP A 87 1.22 -3.87 10.39
N PHE A 88 2.38 -3.32 10.77
CA PHE A 88 3.32 -3.96 11.68
C PHE A 88 2.74 -4.10 13.10
N THR A 89 2.06 -3.07 13.62
CA THR A 89 1.44 -3.14 14.96
C THR A 89 0.25 -4.10 14.99
N SER A 90 -0.55 -4.17 13.92
CA SER A 90 -1.73 -5.05 13.87
C SER A 90 -1.35 -6.54 13.75
N LYS A 91 -0.25 -6.85 13.05
CA LYS A 91 0.28 -8.21 12.90
C LYS A 91 1.06 -8.71 14.11
N GLN A 92 1.61 -7.82 14.93
CA GLN A 92 2.32 -8.15 16.17
C GLN A 92 1.41 -8.18 17.39
N ASN A 93 0.17 -8.64 17.27
CA ASN A 93 -0.56 -9.08 18.46
C ASN A 93 0.25 -10.22 19.10
N PHE A 94 1.01 -9.89 20.15
CA PHE A 94 1.71 -10.82 21.05
C PHE A 94 0.69 -11.58 21.93
N GLY A 95 -0.37 -12.10 21.29
CA GLY A 95 -1.37 -12.99 21.87
C GLY A 95 -0.94 -14.42 21.63
N GLU A 96 -0.53 -15.05 22.71
CA GLU A 96 -0.15 -16.44 22.87
C GLU A 96 -1.06 -17.44 22.13
N ASN A 97 -0.44 -18.49 21.60
CA ASN A 97 -1.09 -19.64 20.98
C ASN A 97 -2.28 -20.16 21.83
N ASN A 98 -3.48 -20.19 21.25
CA ASN A 98 -4.28 -21.41 21.25
C ASN A 98 -5.38 -21.32 20.21
N GLY A 99 -5.42 -22.35 19.34
CA GLY A 99 -6.55 -22.56 18.46
C GLY A 99 -7.80 -22.82 19.29
N TYR A 100 -8.82 -21.99 19.10
CA TYR A 100 -10.25 -22.28 19.17
C TYR A 100 -10.93 -20.95 18.82
N VAL A 101 -11.37 -20.82 17.58
CA VAL A 101 -12.15 -19.66 17.11
C VAL A 101 -13.51 -19.76 17.78
N ASN A 102 -13.71 -18.99 18.85
CA ASN A 102 -15.05 -18.71 19.36
C ASN A 102 -15.35 -17.22 19.18
N ASP A 103 -16.47 -17.04 18.50
CA ASP A 103 -17.32 -15.87 18.37
C ASP A 103 -17.38 -15.07 19.68
N TYR A 104 -17.08 -13.77 19.62
CA TYR A 104 -17.73 -12.65 20.30
C TYR A 104 -16.88 -11.38 20.12
N ASN A 105 -17.41 -10.48 19.29
CA ASN A 105 -17.28 -9.03 19.42
C ASN A 105 -15.86 -8.41 19.36
N TYR A 106 -15.16 -8.60 18.25
CA TYR A 106 -14.07 -7.68 17.87
C TYR A 106 -14.58 -6.64 16.85
N PRO A 107 -14.63 -5.35 17.21
CA PRO A 107 -14.99 -4.30 16.27
C PRO A 107 -13.90 -4.16 15.21
N VAL A 108 -14.31 -4.44 13.97
CA VAL A 108 -13.52 -4.32 12.74
C VAL A 108 -12.92 -2.92 12.64
N ILE A 109 -11.60 -2.80 12.83
CA ILE A 109 -10.86 -1.58 12.49
C ILE A 109 -10.97 -1.42 10.97
N PRO A 110 -11.41 -0.26 10.43
CA PRO A 110 -11.45 -0.06 8.99
C PRO A 110 -10.01 -0.04 8.48
N MET A 111 -9.56 -1.19 7.99
CA MET A 111 -8.28 -1.27 7.30
C MET A 111 -8.37 -0.32 6.09
N PRO A 112 -7.41 0.60 5.88
CA PRO A 112 -7.46 1.47 4.71
C PRO A 112 -7.37 0.61 3.45
N ASN A 113 -8.52 0.50 2.77
CA ASN A 113 -8.75 -0.19 1.51
C ASN A 113 -7.66 -1.21 1.12
N TYR A 114 -7.65 -2.39 1.77
CA TYR A 114 -6.84 -3.53 1.32
C TYR A 114 -7.03 -3.80 -0.18
N GLN A 115 -8.23 -3.51 -0.69
CA GLN A 115 -8.58 -3.58 -2.11
C GLN A 115 -7.66 -2.74 -3.02
N SER A 116 -7.34 -1.49 -2.66
CA SER A 116 -6.54 -0.61 -3.53
C SER A 116 -5.06 -0.99 -3.58
N ASN A 117 -4.51 -1.48 -2.47
CA ASN A 117 -3.14 -1.98 -2.41
C ASN A 117 -2.99 -3.33 -3.15
N ALA A 118 -4.00 -4.22 -3.06
CA ALA A 118 -3.99 -5.49 -3.77
C ALA A 118 -4.08 -5.29 -5.29
N GLU A 119 -4.96 -4.40 -5.75
CA GLU A 119 -5.12 -4.08 -7.17
C GLU A 119 -3.86 -3.43 -7.75
N SER A 120 -3.33 -2.39 -7.10
CA SER A 120 -2.09 -1.74 -7.56
C SER A 120 -0.89 -2.70 -7.61
N LYS A 121 -0.81 -3.68 -6.70
CA LYS A 121 0.21 -4.74 -6.74
C LYS A 121 0.02 -5.68 -7.92
N ILE A 122 -1.21 -6.09 -8.22
CA ILE A 122 -1.51 -6.97 -9.37
C ILE A 122 -1.18 -6.25 -10.68
N MET A 123 -1.61 -4.98 -10.82
CA MET A 123 -1.37 -4.13 -11.99
C MET A 123 0.12 -3.88 -12.23
N ASN A 124 0.92 -3.67 -11.18
CA ASN A 124 2.36 -3.40 -11.36
C ASN A 124 3.24 -4.66 -11.47
N SER A 125 2.68 -5.86 -11.26
CA SER A 125 3.42 -7.12 -11.27
C SER A 125 3.51 -7.76 -12.66
N GLY A 126 4.56 -8.56 -12.90
CA GLY A 126 4.69 -9.37 -14.12
C GLY A 126 5.38 -8.70 -15.31
N LYS A 127 6.07 -7.57 -15.08
CA LYS A 127 6.82 -6.83 -16.12
C LYS A 127 8.06 -7.58 -16.65
N LYS A 128 8.61 -8.52 -15.88
CA LYS A 128 9.70 -9.41 -16.31
C LYS A 128 9.15 -10.83 -16.51
N SER A 129 9.45 -11.43 -17.66
CA SER A 129 9.07 -12.81 -18.00
C SER A 129 10.06 -13.79 -17.36
N THR A 130 9.79 -14.21 -16.12
CA THR A 130 10.67 -15.16 -15.39
C THR A 130 9.98 -16.48 -15.04
N LYS A 131 8.66 -16.58 -15.14
CA LYS A 131 7.88 -17.80 -14.85
C LYS A 131 6.73 -17.93 -15.85
N ARG A 132 6.41 -19.16 -16.28
CA ARG A 132 5.27 -19.43 -17.18
C ARG A 132 3.92 -19.36 -16.46
N SER A 133 3.89 -19.52 -15.14
CA SER A 133 2.65 -19.53 -14.36
C SER A 133 2.22 -18.14 -13.87
N VAL A 134 0.91 -17.93 -13.89
CA VAL A 134 0.24 -16.74 -13.34
C VAL A 134 -0.46 -17.11 -12.03
N SER A 135 -0.46 -16.24 -11.03
CA SER A 135 -1.11 -16.51 -9.74
C SER A 135 -2.65 -16.59 -9.88
N GLU A 136 -3.29 -17.43 -9.08
CA GLU A 136 -4.75 -17.62 -9.10
C GLU A 136 -5.52 -16.30 -8.89
N THR A 137 -5.04 -15.42 -8.01
CA THR A 137 -5.61 -14.09 -7.82
C THR A 137 -5.54 -13.24 -9.07
N LYS A 138 -4.42 -13.29 -9.81
CA LYS A 138 -4.26 -12.56 -11.07
C LYS A 138 -5.17 -13.13 -12.16
N LYS A 139 -5.37 -14.45 -12.19
CA LYS A 139 -6.34 -15.08 -13.12
C LYS A 139 -7.77 -14.60 -12.86
N LYS A 140 -8.19 -14.60 -11.59
CA LYS A 140 -9.50 -14.07 -11.17
C LYS A 140 -9.65 -12.58 -11.49
N PHE A 141 -8.59 -11.79 -11.30
CA PHE A 141 -8.58 -10.38 -11.65
C PHE A 141 -8.78 -10.13 -13.15
N VAL A 142 -8.09 -10.89 -14.01
CA VAL A 142 -8.27 -10.79 -15.48
C VAL A 142 -9.69 -11.18 -15.89
N ALA A 143 -10.24 -12.26 -15.34
CA ALA A 143 -11.62 -12.66 -15.60
C ALA A 143 -12.63 -11.61 -15.14
N ALA A 144 -12.44 -11.03 -13.95
CA ALA A 144 -13.28 -9.96 -13.43
C ALA A 144 -13.21 -8.69 -14.31
N ARG A 145 -12.02 -8.30 -14.77
CA ARG A 145 -11.82 -7.18 -15.72
C ARG A 145 -12.53 -7.41 -17.05
N GLN A 146 -12.71 -8.67 -17.45
CA GLN A 146 -13.49 -9.08 -18.62
C GLN A 146 -14.98 -9.30 -18.32
N ASN A 147 -15.49 -8.84 -17.17
CA ASN A 147 -16.86 -9.08 -16.72
C ASN A 147 -17.28 -10.56 -16.74
N TRP A 148 -16.33 -11.46 -16.43
CA TRP A 148 -16.53 -12.91 -16.51
C TRP A 148 -17.01 -13.37 -17.89
N THR A 149 -16.58 -12.70 -18.96
CA THR A 149 -16.87 -13.10 -20.35
C THR A 149 -15.60 -13.53 -21.07
N CYS A 150 -15.72 -14.55 -21.91
CA CYS A 150 -14.63 -15.08 -22.71
C CYS A 150 -14.11 -14.01 -23.67
N GLY A 151 -12.78 -13.84 -23.72
CA GLY A 151 -12.14 -12.85 -24.58
C GLY A 151 -12.42 -13.06 -26.08
N ASP A 152 -12.64 -14.32 -26.48
CA ASP A 152 -12.87 -14.72 -27.88
C ASP A 152 -14.37 -14.83 -28.19
N CYS A 153 -15.06 -15.86 -27.68
CA CYS A 153 -16.47 -16.13 -28.02
C CYS A 153 -17.51 -15.30 -27.27
N LYS A 154 -17.10 -14.41 -26.36
CA LYS A 154 -17.95 -13.50 -25.55
C LYS A 154 -19.01 -14.17 -24.66
N LYS A 155 -19.05 -15.50 -24.58
CA LYS A 155 -19.90 -16.23 -23.63
C LYS A 155 -19.41 -16.06 -22.19
N GLN A 156 -20.29 -16.25 -21.22
CA GLN A 156 -19.91 -16.25 -19.81
C GLN A 156 -18.87 -17.34 -19.52
N LEU A 157 -17.83 -16.97 -18.76
CA LEU A 157 -16.76 -17.87 -18.36
C LEU A 157 -17.27 -18.87 -17.30
N PRO A 158 -17.06 -20.19 -17.50
CA PRO A 158 -17.38 -21.19 -16.49
C PRO A 158 -16.36 -21.15 -15.34
N ALA A 159 -16.64 -21.86 -14.25
CA ALA A 159 -15.73 -21.94 -13.09
C ALA A 159 -14.33 -22.47 -13.44
N TRP A 160 -14.22 -23.30 -14.48
CA TRP A 160 -12.97 -23.89 -14.99
C TRP A 160 -12.39 -23.14 -16.19
N PHE A 161 -12.54 -21.81 -16.23
CA PHE A 161 -11.90 -20.99 -17.25
C PHE A 161 -10.37 -21.03 -17.14
N GLU A 162 -9.71 -20.73 -18.26
CA GLU A 162 -8.25 -20.68 -18.33
C GLU A 162 -7.81 -19.27 -18.71
N VAL A 163 -6.66 -18.84 -18.19
CA VAL A 163 -6.07 -17.54 -18.51
C VAL A 163 -4.77 -17.80 -19.24
N ASP A 164 -4.65 -17.20 -20.41
CA ASP A 164 -3.55 -17.41 -21.32
C ASP A 164 -2.97 -16.08 -21.80
N HIS A 165 -1.75 -16.11 -22.31
CA HIS A 165 -1.06 -14.91 -22.77
C HIS A 165 -1.49 -14.52 -24.18
N THR A 166 -1.90 -13.28 -24.41
CA THR A 166 -2.23 -12.78 -25.76
C THR A 166 -1.02 -12.94 -26.70
N ILE A 167 0.17 -12.57 -26.22
CA ILE A 167 1.46 -12.84 -26.84
C ILE A 167 2.18 -13.87 -25.98
N ARG A 168 2.52 -15.03 -26.55
CA ARG A 168 3.26 -16.09 -25.85
C ARG A 168 4.58 -15.56 -25.26
N LEU A 169 4.97 -16.09 -24.11
CA LEU A 169 6.24 -15.72 -23.45
C LEU A 169 7.46 -15.98 -24.34
N GLU A 170 7.42 -17.04 -25.16
CA GLU A 170 8.48 -17.39 -26.12
C GLU A 170 8.62 -16.36 -27.26
N ARG A 171 7.53 -15.64 -27.58
CA ARG A 171 7.49 -14.57 -28.60
C ARG A 171 7.64 -13.17 -27.98
N GLY A 172 8.27 -13.07 -26.80
CA GLY A 172 8.49 -11.80 -26.11
C GLY A 172 7.32 -11.31 -25.24
N GLY A 173 6.33 -12.17 -24.98
CA GLY A 173 5.22 -11.86 -24.07
C GLY A 173 5.64 -11.66 -22.62
N SER A 174 4.79 -10.96 -21.85
CA SER A 174 4.98 -10.73 -20.42
C SER A 174 3.84 -11.31 -19.58
N ASN A 175 4.05 -11.43 -18.26
CA ASN A 175 3.00 -11.81 -17.30
C ASN A 175 2.16 -10.60 -16.83
N HIS A 176 2.22 -9.49 -17.56
CA HIS A 176 1.43 -8.31 -17.25
C HIS A 176 -0.05 -8.56 -17.53
N VAL A 177 -0.94 -7.94 -16.76
CA VAL A 177 -2.40 -8.10 -16.92
C VAL A 177 -2.90 -7.74 -18.32
N ASP A 178 -2.21 -6.85 -19.03
CA ASP A 178 -2.60 -6.45 -20.38
C ASP A 178 -2.23 -7.47 -21.46
N ASN A 179 -1.30 -8.38 -21.15
CA ASN A 179 -0.94 -9.49 -22.02
C ASN A 179 -1.67 -10.78 -21.62
N LEU A 180 -2.69 -10.72 -20.78
CA LEU A 180 -3.44 -11.88 -20.31
C LEU A 180 -4.90 -11.77 -20.75
N VAL A 181 -5.46 -12.88 -21.19
CA VAL A 181 -6.86 -13.01 -21.59
C VAL A 181 -7.48 -14.25 -20.95
N ALA A 182 -8.67 -14.10 -20.37
CA ALA A 182 -9.45 -15.21 -19.87
C ALA A 182 -10.31 -15.80 -21.00
N LEU A 183 -10.20 -17.12 -21.20
CA LEU A 183 -10.84 -17.88 -22.27
C LEU A 183 -11.63 -19.07 -21.68
N CYS A 184 -12.70 -19.45 -22.37
CA CYS A 184 -13.33 -20.75 -22.13
C CYS A 184 -12.44 -21.87 -22.70
N ARG A 185 -12.67 -23.10 -22.23
CA ARG A 185 -11.86 -24.26 -22.60
C ARG A 185 -11.82 -24.53 -24.11
N ASP A 186 -12.93 -24.31 -24.80
CA ASP A 186 -13.02 -24.48 -26.26
C ASP A 186 -12.15 -23.46 -27.00
N CYS A 187 -12.26 -22.17 -26.64
CA CYS A 187 -11.48 -21.10 -27.25
C CYS A 187 -9.98 -21.24 -26.94
N HIS A 188 -9.64 -21.65 -25.72
CA HIS A 188 -8.26 -21.89 -25.33
C HIS A 188 -7.65 -23.08 -26.10
N GLY A 189 -8.40 -24.19 -26.22
CA GLY A 189 -7.99 -25.34 -27.03
C GLY A 189 -7.80 -24.98 -28.50
N LYS A 190 -8.74 -24.22 -29.09
CA LYS A 190 -8.63 -23.71 -30.46
C LYS A 190 -7.37 -22.86 -30.66
N LYS A 191 -7.11 -21.92 -29.75
CA LYS A 191 -5.90 -21.07 -29.81
C LYS A 191 -4.63 -21.92 -29.74
N THR A 192 -4.56 -22.83 -28.77
CA THR A 192 -3.41 -23.73 -28.60
C THR A 192 -3.15 -24.56 -29.86
N ALA A 193 -4.20 -25.09 -30.48
CA ALA A 193 -4.10 -25.83 -31.72
C ALA A 193 -3.55 -24.96 -32.85
N ILE A 194 -4.14 -23.78 -33.11
CA ILE A 194 -3.71 -22.86 -34.17
C ILE A 194 -2.25 -22.45 -34.01
N GLU A 195 -1.81 -22.19 -32.78
CA GLU A 195 -0.46 -21.71 -32.52
C GLU A 195 0.61 -22.82 -32.57
N ASN A 196 0.20 -24.10 -32.63
CA ASN A 196 1.07 -25.26 -32.75
C ASN A 196 1.00 -25.94 -34.14
N LEU A 197 0.17 -25.42 -35.04
CA LEU A 197 0.27 -25.68 -36.49
C LEU A 197 1.46 -24.92 -37.08
#